data_AF-A0A950D5F2-F1
#
_entry.id   AF-A0A950D5F2-F1
#
_cell.length_a   1.000
_cell.length_b   1.000
_cell.length_c   1.000
_cell.angle_alpha   90.00
_cell.angle_beta   90.00
_cell.angle_gamma   90.00
#
_symmetry.space_group_name_H-M   'P 1'
#
loop_
_entity.id
_entity.type
_entity.pdbx_description
1 polymer ?
#
loop_
_entity_poly.entity_id
_entity_poly.type
_entity_poly.pdbx_seq_one_letter_code
_entity_poly.pdbx_strand_id
1 'polypeptide(L)'
;MPDCEAPPPDTAIAHDRLDVIIREEAIRFASIATARALRTALLDSAALTHYVDDALRACGRPAPPVVRLHPSDAHAYRPQRDVEIAAEGSCERGEIRIAVAGGEIGATIEERAELLVRAAACA
;
A
#
# COMPACT_ATOMS: atom_id res chain seq x y z
N MET A 1 45.53 -5.56 29.98
CA MET A 1 44.52 -5.42 28.92
C MET A 1 43.68 -6.69 29.01
N PRO A 2 42.44 -6.65 29.54
CA PRO A 2 41.63 -7.86 29.59
C PRO A 2 41.23 -8.22 28.16
N ASP A 3 41.48 -9.46 27.77
CA ASP A 3 41.10 -10.01 26.47
C ASP A 3 39.58 -9.90 26.33
N CYS A 4 39.12 -9.20 25.28
CA CYS A 4 37.71 -9.21 24.90
C CYS A 4 37.39 -10.61 24.38
N GLU A 5 36.95 -11.48 25.29
CA GLU A 5 36.45 -12.80 24.97
C GLU A 5 35.20 -12.62 24.09
N ALA A 6 35.26 -13.12 22.85
CA ALA A 6 34.14 -13.04 21.94
C ALA A 6 32.93 -13.76 22.57
N PRO A 7 31.72 -13.18 22.47
CA PRO A 7 30.55 -13.77 23.10
C PRO A 7 30.29 -15.18 22.53
N PRO A 8 29.80 -16.12 23.36
CA PRO A 8 29.61 -17.51 22.95
C PRO A 8 28.67 -17.59 21.74
N PRO A 9 28.89 -18.52 20.80
CA PRO A 9 28.18 -18.57 19.52
C PRO A 9 26.65 -18.60 19.66
N ASP A 10 26.14 -19.16 20.75
CA ASP A 10 24.70 -19.21 21.06
C ASP A 10 24.07 -17.82 21.31
N THR A 11 24.85 -16.86 21.80
CA THR A 11 24.36 -15.48 22.01
C THR A 11 24.30 -14.66 20.73
N ALA A 12 25.18 -14.92 19.76
CA ALA A 12 25.12 -14.27 18.45
C ALA A 12 23.87 -14.68 17.68
N ILE A 13 23.53 -15.98 17.69
CA ILE A 13 22.32 -16.53 17.06
C ILE A 13 21.04 -15.99 17.74
N ALA A 14 21.07 -15.75 19.05
CA ALA A 14 19.96 -15.15 19.79
C ALA A 14 19.76 -13.66 19.47
N HIS A 15 20.86 -12.90 19.31
CA HIS A 15 20.79 -11.48 18.91
C HIS A 15 20.29 -11.31 17.47
N ASP A 16 20.76 -12.12 16.52
CA ASP A 16 20.29 -12.06 15.13
C ASP A 16 18.78 -12.32 15.01
N ARG A 17 18.26 -13.26 15.80
CA ARG A 17 16.81 -13.53 15.87
C ARG A 17 16.02 -12.38 16.48
N LEU A 18 16.57 -11.73 17.51
CA LEU A 18 15.95 -10.58 18.15
C LEU A 18 15.89 -9.38 17.20
N ASP A 19 16.96 -9.13 16.44
CA ASP A 19 17.03 -8.03 15.48
C ASP A 19 16.01 -8.20 14.34
N VAL A 20 15.80 -9.43 13.88
CA VAL A 20 14.73 -9.75 12.91
C VAL A 20 13.35 -9.42 13.48
N ILE A 21 13.06 -9.85 14.72
CA ILE A 21 11.77 -9.57 15.37
C ILE A 21 11.54 -8.07 15.54
N ILE A 22 12.55 -7.34 16.01
CA ILE A 22 12.48 -5.88 16.18
C ILE A 22 12.22 -5.20 14.83
N ARG A 23 12.90 -5.64 13.77
CA ARG A 23 12.72 -5.10 12.43
C ARG A 23 11.30 -5.36 11.90
N GLU A 24 10.78 -6.58 12.06
CA GLU A 24 9.42 -6.92 11.62
C GLU A 24 8.36 -6.09 12.35
N GLU A 25 8.50 -5.90 13.66
CA GLU A 25 7.60 -5.05 14.43
C GLU A 25 7.72 -3.57 14.05
N ALA A 26 8.93 -3.08 13.78
CA ALA A 26 9.14 -1.72 13.29
C ALA A 26 8.45 -1.51 11.93
N ILE A 27 8.58 -2.45 11.01
CA ILE A 27 7.87 -2.44 9.72
C ILE A 27 6.37 -2.43 9.96
N ARG A 28 5.85 -3.29 10.83
CA ARG A 28 4.41 -3.34 11.15
C ARG A 28 3.88 -1.99 11.65
N PHE A 29 4.57 -1.35 12.59
CA PHE A 29 4.16 -0.03 13.10
C PHE A 29 4.24 1.06 12.05
N ALA A 30 5.30 1.07 11.24
CA ALA A 30 5.45 2.02 10.15
C ALA A 30 4.34 1.85 9.09
N SER A 31 3.94 0.61 8.77
CA SER A 31 2.83 0.33 7.86
C SER A 31 1.51 0.87 8.41
N ILE A 32 1.23 0.68 9.69
CA ILE A 32 0.02 1.23 10.34
C ILE A 32 0.01 2.76 10.28
N ALA A 33 1.13 3.42 10.62
CA ALA A 33 1.24 4.87 10.56
C ALA A 33 1.06 5.39 9.13
N THR A 34 1.66 4.71 8.15
CA THR A 34 1.55 5.03 6.74
C THR A 34 0.12 4.87 6.23
N ALA A 35 -0.59 3.81 6.62
CA ALA A 35 -1.99 3.60 6.26
C ALA A 35 -2.89 4.74 6.75
N ARG A 36 -2.65 5.25 7.97
CA ARG A 36 -3.37 6.42 8.50
C ARG A 36 -3.10 7.69 7.70
N ALA A 37 -1.84 7.91 7.32
CA ALA A 37 -1.44 9.04 6.49
C ALA A 37 -2.08 8.96 5.10
N LEU A 38 -2.04 7.78 4.46
CA LEU A 38 -2.66 7.52 3.16
C LEU A 38 -4.18 7.74 3.19
N ARG A 39 -4.88 7.22 4.21
CA ARG A 39 -6.31 7.47 4.39
C ARG A 39 -6.62 8.96 4.37
N THR A 40 -5.85 9.74 5.12
CA THR A 40 -6.06 11.19 5.23
C THR A 40 -5.78 11.89 3.90
N ALA A 41 -4.70 11.51 3.22
CA ALA A 41 -4.30 12.10 1.94
C ALA A 41 -5.33 11.82 0.83
N LEU A 42 -5.91 10.61 0.79
CA LEU A 42 -6.86 10.20 -0.24
C LEU A 42 -8.30 10.71 -0.02
N LEU A 43 -8.56 11.42 1.08
CA LEU A 43 -9.82 12.17 1.22
C LEU A 43 -9.88 13.37 0.27
N ASP A 44 -8.73 13.85 -0.22
CA ASP A 44 -8.67 14.86 -1.27
C ASP A 44 -8.94 14.23 -2.64
N SER A 45 -9.96 14.74 -3.32
CA SER A 45 -10.37 14.30 -4.66
C SER A 45 -9.28 14.43 -5.72
N ALA A 46 -8.40 15.43 -5.61
CA ALA A 46 -7.30 15.61 -6.55
C ALA A 46 -6.23 14.53 -6.35
N ALA A 47 -5.84 14.29 -5.10
CA ALA A 47 -4.93 13.20 -4.74
C ALA A 47 -5.48 11.83 -5.17
N LEU A 48 -6.77 11.56 -4.92
CA LEU A 48 -7.44 10.34 -5.38
C LEU A 48 -7.36 10.19 -6.90
N THR A 49 -7.64 11.25 -7.64
CA THR A 49 -7.64 11.22 -9.11
C THR A 49 -6.27 10.90 -9.67
N HIS A 50 -5.24 11.59 -9.19
CA HIS A 50 -3.85 11.30 -9.57
C HIS A 50 -3.47 9.87 -9.26
N TYR A 51 -3.87 9.40 -8.08
CA TYR A 51 -3.57 8.06 -7.64
C TYR A 51 -4.24 6.98 -8.53
N VAL A 52 -5.53 7.14 -8.88
CA VAL A 52 -6.23 6.23 -9.80
C VAL A 52 -5.56 6.23 -11.18
N ASP A 53 -5.18 7.41 -11.70
CA ASP A 53 -4.51 7.54 -12.98
C ASP A 53 -3.15 6.83 -13.01
N ASP A 54 -2.36 6.92 -11.94
CA ASP A 54 -1.08 6.23 -11.83
C ASP A 54 -1.26 4.70 -11.74
N ALA A 55 -2.27 4.22 -11.01
CA ALA A 55 -2.62 2.81 -10.98
C ALA A 55 -3.05 2.30 -12.37
N LEU A 56 -3.87 3.06 -13.09
CA LEU A 56 -4.26 2.75 -14.47
C LEU A 56 -3.06 2.73 -15.41
N ARG A 57 -2.12 3.67 -15.28
CA ARG A 57 -0.87 3.68 -16.07
C ARG A 57 -0.03 2.43 -15.81
N ALA A 58 0.10 2.03 -14.54
CA ALA A 58 0.85 0.83 -14.17
C ALA A 58 0.20 -0.46 -14.71
N CYS A 59 -1.13 -0.51 -14.79
CA CYS A 59 -1.88 -1.64 -15.36
C CYS A 59 -1.76 -1.75 -16.90
N GLY A 60 -1.26 -0.72 -17.58
CA GLY A 60 -1.19 -0.68 -19.05
C GLY A 60 -2.49 -0.19 -19.70
N ARG A 61 -2.83 -0.72 -20.89
CA ARG A 61 -4.06 -0.36 -21.63
C ARG A 61 -5.06 -1.53 -21.68
N PRO A 62 -5.68 -1.94 -20.56
CA PRO A 62 -6.86 -2.79 -20.62
C PRO A 62 -8.01 -1.98 -21.25
N ALA A 63 -8.72 -2.55 -22.22
CA ALA A 63 -9.86 -1.90 -22.87
C ALA A 63 -11.10 -1.93 -21.98
N PRO A 64 -11.90 -0.84 -22.02
CA PRO A 64 -11.86 0.18 -20.98
C PRO A 64 -11.92 -0.44 -19.56
N PRO A 65 -11.02 -0.04 -18.64
CA PRO A 65 -11.02 -0.58 -17.29
C PRO A 65 -12.21 -0.05 -16.50
N VAL A 66 -12.77 -0.90 -15.65
CA VAL A 66 -13.80 -0.49 -14.68
C VAL A 66 -13.10 -0.17 -13.36
N VAL A 67 -13.13 1.10 -12.97
CA VAL A 67 -12.63 1.57 -11.68
C VAL A 67 -13.77 1.54 -10.68
N ARG A 68 -13.62 0.69 -9.67
CA ARG A 68 -14.55 0.54 -8.55
C ARG A 68 -14.07 1.37 -7.37
N LEU A 69 -14.95 2.23 -6.88
CA LEU A 69 -14.68 3.19 -5.80
C LEU A 69 -15.85 3.20 -4.81
N HIS A 70 -15.58 3.64 -3.59
CA HIS A 70 -16.65 3.98 -2.66
C HIS A 70 -17.61 5.02 -3.29
N PRO A 71 -18.94 4.98 -3.05
CA PRO A 71 -19.90 5.86 -3.71
C PRO A 71 -19.60 7.37 -3.59
N SER A 72 -19.14 7.84 -2.43
CA SER A 72 -18.75 9.25 -2.25
C SER A 72 -17.54 9.63 -3.10
N ASP A 73 -16.60 8.71 -3.27
CA ASP A 73 -15.36 8.96 -4.00
C ASP A 73 -15.62 8.85 -5.51
N ALA A 74 -16.48 7.92 -5.95
CA ALA A 74 -16.97 7.83 -7.32
C ALA A 74 -17.66 9.14 -7.78
N HIS A 75 -18.41 9.78 -6.88
CA HIS A 75 -19.06 11.05 -7.19
C HIS A 75 -18.06 12.22 -7.32
N ALA A 76 -16.99 12.20 -6.54
CA ALA A 76 -15.95 13.23 -6.53
C ALA A 76 -14.91 13.04 -7.64
N TYR A 77 -14.67 11.80 -8.07
CA TYR A 77 -13.67 11.44 -9.06
C TYR A 77 -13.98 12.06 -10.43
N ARG A 78 -12.94 12.57 -11.09
CA ARG A 78 -13.01 13.21 -12.41
C ARG A 78 -11.98 12.54 -13.32
N PRO A 79 -12.37 11.52 -14.10
CA PRO A 79 -11.41 10.74 -14.87
C PRO A 79 -10.78 11.61 -15.97
N GLN A 80 -9.46 11.50 -16.14
CA GLN A 80 -8.74 12.15 -17.23
C GLN A 80 -8.69 11.30 -18.51
N ARG A 81 -9.22 10.07 -18.46
CA ARG A 81 -9.17 9.06 -19.52
C ARG A 81 -10.52 8.37 -19.66
N ASP A 82 -10.71 7.67 -20.77
CA ASP A 82 -11.90 6.85 -21.01
C ASP A 82 -11.87 5.62 -20.10
N VAL A 83 -12.58 5.71 -18.97
CA VAL A 83 -12.71 4.67 -17.95
C VAL A 83 -14.15 4.59 -17.49
N GLU A 84 -14.61 3.38 -17.21
CA GLU A 84 -15.91 3.16 -16.58
C GLU A 84 -15.76 3.30 -15.06
N ILE A 85 -16.64 4.04 -14.41
CA ILE A 85 -16.64 4.22 -12.96
C ILE A 85 -17.82 3.47 -12.38
N ALA A 86 -17.55 2.55 -11.45
CA ALA A 86 -18.56 1.84 -10.69
C ALA A 86 -18.50 2.26 -9.22
N ALA A 87 -19.62 2.76 -8.70
CA ALA A 87 -19.78 2.99 -7.27
C ALA A 87 -20.08 1.65 -6.57
N GLU A 88 -19.21 1.22 -5.66
CA GLU A 88 -19.32 -0.05 -4.96
C GLU A 88 -19.35 0.16 -3.44
N GLY A 89 -20.47 -0.17 -2.80
CA GLY A 89 -20.66 0.07 -1.36
C GLY A 89 -19.80 -0.81 -0.44
N SER A 90 -19.17 -1.86 -0.98
CA SER A 90 -18.21 -2.71 -0.26
C SER A 90 -16.81 -2.11 -0.20
N CYS A 91 -16.49 -1.10 -1.03
CA CYS A 91 -15.20 -0.42 -1.00
C CYS A 91 -15.17 0.59 0.15
N GLU A 92 -14.08 0.62 0.92
CA GLU A 92 -13.85 1.73 1.85
C GLU A 92 -13.43 3.00 1.11
N ARG A 93 -13.53 4.15 1.78
CA ARG A 93 -13.07 5.42 1.21
C ARG A 93 -11.56 5.41 0.98
N GLY A 94 -11.14 5.87 -0.21
CA GLY A 94 -9.74 5.84 -0.65
C GLY A 94 -9.26 4.46 -1.11
N GLU A 95 -10.11 3.42 -1.06
CA GLU A 95 -9.83 2.16 -1.74
C GLU A 95 -10.17 2.25 -3.22
N ILE A 96 -9.36 1.55 -4.01
CA ILE A 96 -9.48 1.56 -5.47
C ILE A 96 -9.26 0.15 -5.94
N ARG A 97 -10.21 -0.34 -6.75
CA ARG A 97 -10.12 -1.63 -7.40
C ARG A 97 -10.37 -1.43 -8.89
N ILE A 98 -9.55 -2.04 -9.72
CA ILE A 98 -9.56 -1.89 -11.17
C ILE A 98 -9.86 -3.26 -11.77
N ALA A 99 -11.04 -3.43 -12.36
CA ALA A 99 -11.37 -4.65 -13.08
C ALA A 99 -10.75 -4.62 -14.47
N VAL A 100 -10.06 -5.71 -14.83
CA VAL A 100 -9.41 -5.93 -16.12
C VAL A 100 -9.80 -7.30 -16.68
N ALA A 101 -9.53 -7.57 -17.96
CA ALA A 101 -9.96 -8.80 -18.65
C ALA A 101 -9.45 -10.13 -18.03
N GLY A 102 -8.51 -10.08 -17.09
CA GLY A 102 -7.96 -11.25 -16.39
C GLY A 102 -8.25 -11.30 -14.88
N GLY A 103 -9.03 -10.36 -14.33
CA GLY A 103 -9.32 -10.30 -12.91
C GLY A 103 -9.40 -8.88 -12.37
N GLU A 104 -9.08 -8.72 -11.10
CA GLU A 104 -9.17 -7.45 -10.41
C GLU A 104 -7.79 -7.07 -9.86
N ILE A 105 -7.37 -5.85 -10.16
CA ILE A 105 -6.12 -5.27 -9.67
C ILE A 105 -6.51 -4.20 -8.67
N GLY A 106 -6.08 -4.36 -7.44
CA GLY A 106 -6.35 -3.40 -6.38
C GLY A 106 -5.59 -3.82 -5.14
N ALA A 107 -5.42 -2.87 -4.25
CA ALA A 107 -4.89 -3.13 -2.93
C ALA A 107 -5.60 -2.19 -1.95
N THR A 108 -5.94 -2.69 -0.77
CA THR A 108 -6.47 -1.87 0.32
C THR A 108 -5.44 -0.83 0.74
N ILE A 109 -5.86 0.19 1.51
CA ILE A 109 -4.91 1.20 1.99
C ILE A 109 -3.81 0.55 2.84
N GLU A 110 -4.16 -0.45 3.64
CA GLU A 110 -3.28 -1.28 4.45
C GLU A 110 -2.22 -1.99 3.62
N GLU A 111 -2.65 -2.74 2.61
CA GLU A 111 -1.75 -3.53 1.75
C GLU A 111 -0.72 -2.62 1.07
N ARG A 112 -1.16 -1.44 0.63
CA ARG A 112 -0.27 -0.46 0.00
C ARG A 112 0.72 0.15 0.98
N ALA A 113 0.25 0.49 2.18
CA ALA A 113 1.12 1.00 3.23
C ALA A 113 2.20 -0.02 3.59
N GLU A 114 1.82 -1.30 3.66
CA GLU A 114 2.75 -2.38 3.90
C GLU A 114 3.78 -2.53 2.77
N LEU A 115 3.33 -2.55 1.51
CA LEU A 115 4.24 -2.62 0.36
C LEU A 115 5.24 -1.45 0.33
N LEU A 116 4.77 -0.22 0.59
CA LEU A 116 5.62 0.97 0.61
C LEU A 116 6.69 0.87 1.71
N VAL A 117 6.29 0.52 2.92
CA VAL A 117 7.21 0.42 4.06
C VAL A 117 8.21 -0.71 3.87
N ARG A 118 7.76 -1.86 3.37
CA ARG A 118 8.65 -2.98 3.04
C ARG A 118 9.66 -2.60 1.95
N ALA A 119 9.21 -1.92 0.90
CA ALA A 119 10.11 -1.43 -0.15
C ALA A 119 11.16 -0.47 0.41
N ALA A 120 10.74 0.48 1.25
CA ALA A 120 11.64 1.44 1.89
C ALA A 120 12.62 0.77 2.88
N ALA A 121 12.19 -0.27 3.58
CA ALA A 121 13.05 -1.02 4.50
C ALA A 121 14.10 -1.91 3.78
N CYS A 122 13.97 -2.11 2.47
CA CYS A 122 14.86 -2.91 1.64
C CYS A 122 15.73 -2.08 0.68
N ALA A 123 15.50 -0.76 0.61
CA ALA A 123 16.26 0.19 -0.21
C ALA A 123 17.51 0.69 0.52
#